data_AF-A0AAV9N5B6-F1
#
_entry.id   AF-A0AAV9N5B6-F1
#
_cell.length_a   1.000
_cell.length_b   1.000
_cell.length_c   1.000
_cell.angle_alpha   90.00
_cell.angle_beta   90.00
_cell.angle_gamma   90.00
#
_symmetry.space_group_name_H-M   'P 1'
#
loop_
_entity.id
_entity.type
_entity.pdbx_description
1 polymer ?
#
loop_
_entity_poly.entity_id
_entity_poly.type
_entity_poly.pdbx_seq_one_letter_code
_entity_poly.pdbx_strand_id
1 'polypeptide(L)'
;MTSISLLPNTIDHQEDSPLFSDLPSEIRNTIFELALTAQHDEKRPYRADRAFYRPGYLAHTQINCSLLLTCKRAYFEARLFPLSANEHVFWLFNGPWKSIGKQSRHTANWAAWYSRLNEDQKTSIGEIHIFVQQFHLEALGNRGDIGPLDLSAKRLHLTLRHSDWWSWESPPNSSDRLGICPWRTERTSHHQTIAEPEQPDINYIRERMTPETWGGQLSQVKGLEVLEIEFETDLNKKEQLEVVVARAKHWKFPLANGTVLEWTGQQKDYSWEGLKYLKDDGQMLRESPISRHALKRKYEVTTLTWKALPATHLVM
;
A
#
# COMPACT_ATOMS: atom_id res chain seq x y z
N MET A 1 -4.19 28.93 21.61
CA MET A 1 -5.11 27.78 21.69
C MET A 1 -4.78 27.06 22.98
N THR A 2 -5.72 27.05 23.92
CA THR A 2 -5.61 26.43 25.23
C THR A 2 -5.39 24.92 25.06
N SER A 3 -4.25 24.42 25.55
CA SER A 3 -3.98 22.99 25.63
C SER A 3 -4.98 22.37 26.60
N ILE A 4 -5.96 21.62 26.07
CA ILE A 4 -6.84 20.80 26.89
C ILE A 4 -5.97 19.68 27.46
N SER A 5 -5.72 19.71 28.77
CA SER A 5 -4.98 18.65 29.43
C SER A 5 -5.77 17.34 29.36
N LEU A 6 -5.26 16.38 28.58
CA LEU A 6 -5.76 15.01 28.47
C LEU A 6 -5.30 14.15 29.66
N LEU A 7 -5.31 14.72 30.88
CA LEU A 7 -4.88 13.99 32.07
C LEU A 7 -5.94 12.92 32.43
N PRO A 8 -5.53 11.64 32.64
CA PRO A 8 -6.43 10.52 32.89
C PRO A 8 -7.42 10.73 34.04
N ASN A 9 -7.01 11.49 35.06
CA ASN A 9 -7.80 11.73 36.29
C ASN A 9 -8.99 12.68 36.09
N THR A 10 -9.29 13.10 34.85
CA THR A 10 -10.42 13.98 34.50
C THR A 10 -11.37 13.36 33.46
N ILE A 11 -11.28 12.04 33.27
CA ILE A 11 -12.13 11.31 32.33
C ILE A 11 -13.39 10.89 33.08
N ASP A 12 -14.52 11.46 32.70
CA ASP A 12 -15.84 10.98 33.12
C ASP A 12 -16.06 9.56 32.56
N HIS A 13 -16.47 8.65 33.44
CA HIS A 13 -16.77 7.28 33.09
C HIS A 13 -18.04 7.16 32.24
N GLN A 14 -18.91 8.17 32.17
CA GLN A 14 -20.11 8.16 31.32
C GLN A 14 -21.06 7.01 31.70
N GLU A 15 -21.23 6.75 32.99
CA GLU A 15 -22.10 5.68 33.52
C GLU A 15 -23.60 5.90 33.20
N ASP A 16 -23.99 7.12 32.82
CA ASP A 16 -25.35 7.42 32.36
C ASP A 16 -25.61 6.96 30.91
N SER A 17 -24.58 6.50 30.20
CA SER A 17 -24.69 6.01 28.82
C SER A 17 -24.76 4.49 28.82
N PRO A 18 -25.84 3.87 28.26
CA PRO A 18 -25.93 2.41 28.09
C PRO A 18 -24.74 1.81 27.35
N LEU A 19 -24.14 2.58 26.44
CA LEU A 19 -22.92 2.18 25.74
C LEU A 19 -21.79 1.85 26.71
N PHE A 20 -21.67 2.56 27.82
CA PHE A 20 -20.56 2.47 28.78
C PHE A 20 -20.94 1.79 30.10
N SER A 21 -22.23 1.80 30.49
CA SER A 21 -22.75 1.13 31.69
C SER A 21 -23.08 -0.34 31.45
N ASP A 22 -23.66 -0.67 30.29
CA ASP A 22 -24.27 -1.98 30.07
C ASP A 22 -23.36 -2.88 29.22
N LEU A 23 -22.58 -2.30 28.30
CA LEU A 23 -21.73 -3.06 27.39
C LEU A 23 -20.32 -3.26 27.96
N PRO A 24 -19.78 -4.49 27.94
CA PRO A 24 -18.39 -4.73 28.28
C PRO A 24 -17.44 -4.15 27.22
N SER A 25 -16.19 -3.91 27.62
CA SER A 25 -15.15 -3.29 26.78
C SER A 25 -14.97 -3.97 25.42
N GLU A 26 -15.09 -5.29 25.38
CA GLU A 26 -14.89 -6.12 24.21
C GLU A 26 -15.95 -5.80 23.15
N ILE A 27 -17.21 -5.68 23.57
CA ILE A 27 -18.32 -5.32 22.67
C ILE A 27 -18.19 -3.86 22.24
N ARG A 28 -17.79 -2.96 23.14
CA ARG A 28 -17.54 -1.56 22.79
C ARG A 28 -16.42 -1.44 21.76
N ASN A 29 -15.33 -2.18 21.92
CA ASN A 29 -14.23 -2.21 20.98
C ASN A 29 -14.69 -2.67 19.59
N THR A 30 -15.50 -3.73 19.50
CA THR A 30 -16.08 -4.14 18.22
C THR A 30 -16.95 -3.05 17.60
N ILE A 31 -17.80 -2.40 18.40
CA ILE A 31 -18.64 -1.28 17.92
C ILE A 31 -17.77 -0.12 17.42
N PHE A 32 -16.75 0.26 18.18
CA PHE A 32 -15.84 1.35 17.86
C PHE A 32 -15.01 1.06 16.62
N GLU A 33 -14.49 -0.16 16.50
CA GLU A 33 -13.78 -0.62 15.32
C GLU A 33 -14.66 -0.50 14.08
N LEU A 34 -15.87 -1.10 14.10
CA LEU A 34 -16.82 -1.03 12.98
C LEU A 34 -17.23 0.40 12.63
N ALA A 35 -17.45 1.26 13.64
CA ALA A 35 -17.81 2.65 13.42
C ALA A 35 -16.66 3.49 12.84
N LEU A 36 -15.42 3.08 13.06
CA LEU A 36 -14.20 3.77 12.62
C LEU A 36 -13.50 3.06 11.46
N THR A 37 -14.08 1.99 10.93
CA THR A 37 -13.65 1.38 9.66
C THR A 37 -14.02 2.30 8.50
N ALA A 38 -13.09 2.47 7.57
CA ALA A 38 -13.23 3.27 6.37
C ALA A 38 -14.30 2.68 5.47
N GLN A 39 -15.09 3.56 4.87
CA GLN A 39 -16.14 3.17 3.93
C GLN A 39 -15.96 3.92 2.62
N HIS A 40 -16.43 3.33 1.52
CA HIS A 40 -16.51 4.02 0.24
C HIS A 40 -17.53 5.16 0.32
N ASP A 41 -17.10 6.35 -0.07
CA ASP A 41 -17.97 7.50 -0.26
C ASP A 41 -18.63 7.40 -1.63
N GLU A 42 -19.81 6.76 -1.67
CA GLU A 42 -20.61 6.58 -2.89
C GLU A 42 -21.00 7.89 -3.57
N LYS A 43 -20.92 9.03 -2.85
CA LYS A 43 -21.19 10.36 -3.42
C LYS A 43 -20.01 10.91 -4.22
N ARG A 44 -18.83 10.30 -4.06
CA ARG A 44 -17.59 10.66 -4.74
C ARG A 44 -16.97 9.43 -5.43
N PRO A 45 -17.66 8.85 -6.43
CA PRO A 45 -17.11 7.74 -7.19
C PRO A 45 -15.95 8.21 -8.07
N TYR A 46 -14.98 7.32 -8.28
CA TYR A 46 -13.97 7.51 -9.30
C TYR A 46 -14.55 7.27 -10.68
N ARG A 47 -14.11 8.07 -11.65
CA ARG A 47 -14.46 7.83 -13.05
C ARG A 47 -13.71 6.60 -13.57
N ALA A 48 -14.41 5.74 -14.31
CA ALA A 48 -13.85 4.51 -14.89
C ALA A 48 -12.72 4.75 -15.91
N ASP A 49 -12.54 5.99 -16.41
CA ASP A 49 -11.47 6.37 -17.33
C ASP A 49 -10.23 6.95 -16.63
N ARG A 50 -10.10 6.78 -15.31
CA ARG A 50 -8.92 7.23 -14.54
C ARG A 50 -7.90 6.11 -14.34
N ALA A 51 -6.62 6.46 -14.34
CA ALA A 51 -5.51 5.53 -14.14
C ALA A 51 -5.52 4.83 -12.76
N PHE A 52 -6.20 5.40 -11.76
CA PHE A 52 -6.38 4.82 -10.43
C PHE A 52 -7.69 4.04 -10.25
N TYR A 53 -8.55 4.00 -11.27
CA TYR A 53 -9.79 3.23 -11.21
C TYR A 53 -9.51 1.74 -11.39
N ARG A 54 -9.88 0.91 -10.41
CA ARG A 54 -9.73 -0.55 -10.46
C ARG A 54 -10.67 -1.22 -9.45
N PRO A 55 -10.88 -2.55 -9.53
CA PRO A 55 -11.64 -3.29 -8.51
C PRO A 55 -11.08 -3.03 -7.10
N GLY A 56 -11.98 -2.85 -6.13
CA GLY A 56 -11.63 -2.45 -4.75
C GLY A 56 -11.38 -0.95 -4.55
N TYR A 57 -11.09 -0.20 -5.61
CA TYR A 57 -10.82 1.24 -5.56
C TYR A 57 -11.74 1.96 -6.55
N LEU A 58 -13.03 1.98 -6.22
CA LEU A 58 -14.10 2.53 -7.08
C LEU A 58 -14.55 3.93 -6.67
N ALA A 59 -14.23 4.36 -5.45
CA ALA A 59 -14.62 5.64 -4.89
C ALA A 59 -13.59 6.10 -3.85
N HIS A 60 -13.68 7.37 -3.45
CA HIS A 60 -12.92 7.86 -2.30
C HIS A 60 -13.33 7.09 -1.03
N THR A 61 -12.40 6.95 -0.09
CA THR A 61 -12.68 6.37 1.23
C THR A 61 -12.80 7.48 2.27
N GLN A 62 -13.64 7.25 3.28
CA GLN A 62 -13.79 8.14 4.43
C GLN A 62 -13.83 7.35 5.74
N ILE A 63 -13.19 7.89 6.77
CA ILE A 63 -13.29 7.41 8.15
C ILE A 63 -14.13 8.41 8.93
N ASN A 64 -15.23 7.95 9.54
CA ASN A 64 -16.10 8.82 10.32
C ASN A 64 -15.59 8.98 11.75
N CYS A 65 -14.78 10.02 11.98
CA CYS A 65 -14.22 10.30 13.30
C CYS A 65 -15.20 11.02 14.27
N SER A 66 -16.47 11.22 13.93
CA SER A 66 -17.42 11.91 14.82
C SER A 66 -17.56 11.21 16.17
N LEU A 67 -17.45 9.88 16.22
CA LEU A 67 -17.43 9.10 17.46
C LEU A 67 -16.31 9.56 18.41
N LEU A 68 -15.11 9.84 17.89
CA LEU A 68 -13.95 10.27 18.69
C LEU A 68 -14.12 11.67 19.29
N LEU A 69 -15.08 12.44 18.76
CA LEU A 69 -15.38 13.80 19.22
C LEU A 69 -16.54 13.83 20.24
N THR A 70 -17.12 12.68 20.58
CA THR A 70 -18.28 12.61 21.49
C THR A 70 -17.90 12.86 22.95
N CYS A 71 -16.96 12.10 23.49
CA CYS A 71 -16.47 12.24 24.86
C CYS A 71 -15.03 11.72 25.02
N LYS A 72 -14.37 12.08 26.13
CA LYS A 72 -13.00 11.64 26.42
C LYS A 72 -12.91 10.10 26.50
N ARG A 73 -13.89 9.43 27.13
CA ARG A 73 -13.86 7.96 27.28
C ARG A 73 -13.86 7.25 25.92
N ALA A 74 -14.77 7.64 25.01
CA ALA A 74 -14.79 7.15 23.63
C ALA A 74 -13.46 7.42 22.91
N TYR A 75 -12.92 8.63 23.04
CA TYR A 75 -11.62 8.96 22.46
C TYR A 75 -10.50 8.03 22.96
N PHE A 76 -10.38 7.82 24.28
CA PHE A 76 -9.31 6.99 24.82
C PHE A 76 -9.45 5.51 24.46
N GLU A 77 -10.66 4.95 24.45
CA GLU A 77 -10.90 3.56 24.07
C GLU A 77 -10.72 3.34 22.55
N ALA A 78 -10.97 4.35 21.70
CA ALA A 78 -11.11 4.15 20.26
C ALA A 78 -10.09 4.89 19.36
N ARG A 79 -9.28 5.83 19.89
CA ARG A 79 -8.40 6.71 19.08
C ARG A 79 -7.40 6.00 18.16
N LEU A 80 -7.11 4.73 18.40
CA LEU A 80 -6.17 3.95 17.59
C LEU A 80 -6.85 3.23 16.42
N PHE A 81 -8.15 2.94 16.48
CA PHE A 81 -8.87 2.25 15.40
C PHE A 81 -8.79 2.93 14.03
N PRO A 82 -8.79 4.28 13.90
CA PRO A 82 -8.57 4.90 12.61
C PRO A 82 -7.27 4.48 11.93
N LEU A 83 -6.25 4.10 12.72
CA LEU A 83 -4.95 3.65 12.20
C LEU A 83 -4.83 2.13 12.13
N SER A 84 -5.33 1.41 13.13
CA SER A 84 -5.15 -0.04 13.25
C SER A 84 -6.12 -0.86 12.43
N ALA A 85 -7.35 -0.37 12.24
CA ALA A 85 -8.42 -1.12 11.56
C ALA A 85 -8.57 -0.75 10.07
N ASN A 86 -7.70 0.13 9.56
CA ASN A 86 -7.85 0.73 8.25
C ASN A 86 -6.59 0.60 7.40
N GLU A 87 -6.80 0.44 6.09
CA GLU A 87 -5.78 0.58 5.07
C GLU A 87 -5.46 2.06 4.83
N HIS A 88 -4.19 2.43 4.92
CA HIS A 88 -3.70 3.77 4.60
C HIS A 88 -3.06 3.77 3.20
N VAL A 89 -3.81 4.28 2.23
CA VAL A 89 -3.45 4.22 0.80
C VAL A 89 -2.64 5.44 0.37
N PHE A 90 -1.50 5.18 -0.26
CA PHE A 90 -0.67 6.18 -0.92
C PHE A 90 -0.51 5.85 -2.41
N TRP A 91 -0.46 6.88 -3.24
CA TRP A 91 -0.28 6.73 -4.68
C TRP A 91 1.01 7.40 -5.10
N LEU A 92 2.03 6.60 -5.32
CA LEU A 92 3.31 7.00 -5.89
C LEU A 92 3.19 6.96 -7.41
N PHE A 93 2.53 8.02 -7.93
CA PHE A 93 2.17 8.29 -9.33
C PHE A 93 0.73 7.90 -9.73
N ASN A 94 0.13 8.70 -10.64
CA ASN A 94 -1.19 8.46 -11.23
C ASN A 94 -2.32 8.15 -10.21
N GLY A 95 -2.30 8.82 -9.06
CA GLY A 95 -3.36 8.77 -8.05
C GLY A 95 -4.42 9.87 -8.20
N PRO A 96 -5.41 9.92 -7.29
CA PRO A 96 -6.52 10.89 -7.30
C PRO A 96 -6.13 12.30 -6.80
N TRP A 97 -5.03 12.88 -7.29
CA TRP A 97 -4.41 14.14 -6.83
C TRP A 97 -5.27 15.42 -6.91
N LYS A 98 -6.23 15.54 -7.84
CA LYS A 98 -7.11 16.74 -7.93
C LYS A 98 -8.44 16.52 -7.23
N SER A 99 -8.93 15.28 -7.23
CA SER A 99 -10.18 14.87 -6.60
C SER A 99 -10.11 14.86 -5.06
N ILE A 100 -8.92 14.86 -4.45
CA ILE A 100 -8.69 14.95 -2.99
C ILE A 100 -8.52 16.39 -2.43
N GLY A 101 -8.66 17.43 -3.27
CA GLY A 101 -8.63 18.83 -2.83
C GLY A 101 -7.24 19.49 -2.79
N LYS A 102 -7.20 20.83 -2.79
CA LYS A 102 -5.97 21.62 -3.04
C LYS A 102 -4.84 21.39 -2.03
N GLN A 103 -5.14 20.98 -0.79
CA GLN A 103 -4.15 20.79 0.27
C GLN A 103 -3.47 19.41 0.25
N SER A 104 -3.96 18.45 -0.55
CA SER A 104 -3.52 17.05 -0.53
C SER A 104 -3.00 16.57 -1.90
N ARG A 105 -2.50 17.47 -2.76
CA ARG A 105 -2.08 17.14 -4.14
C ARG A 105 -0.92 16.14 -4.27
N HIS A 106 -0.19 15.88 -3.18
CA HIS A 106 0.85 14.85 -3.13
C HIS A 106 0.30 13.57 -2.51
N THR A 107 -0.18 12.66 -3.35
CA THR A 107 -0.77 11.39 -2.94
C THR A 107 0.24 10.39 -2.36
N ALA A 108 1.54 10.69 -2.48
CA ALA A 108 2.65 9.90 -1.94
C ALA A 108 3.29 10.51 -0.68
N ASN A 109 2.62 11.44 0.00
CA ASN A 109 3.23 12.14 1.13
C ASN A 109 3.06 11.40 2.46
N TRP A 110 3.49 10.13 2.50
CA TRP A 110 3.46 9.33 3.73
C TRP A 110 4.33 9.94 4.83
N ALA A 111 5.45 10.58 4.49
CA ALA A 111 6.33 11.21 5.47
C ALA A 111 5.62 12.34 6.26
N ALA A 112 4.89 13.23 5.57
CA ALA A 112 4.13 14.28 6.26
C ALA A 112 2.88 13.75 6.98
N TRP A 113 2.29 12.64 6.50
CA TRP A 113 1.22 11.97 7.22
C TRP A 113 1.74 11.35 8.53
N TYR A 114 2.83 10.58 8.44
CA TYR A 114 3.45 9.86 9.55
C TYR A 114 4.01 10.80 10.63
N SER A 115 4.56 11.96 10.24
CA SER A 115 5.09 12.96 11.19
C SER A 115 4.02 13.64 12.04
N ARG A 116 2.74 13.57 11.65
CA ARG A 116 1.61 14.11 12.42
C ARG A 116 1.11 13.15 13.50
N LEU A 117 1.56 11.91 13.49
CA LEU A 117 1.14 10.87 14.43
C LEU A 117 2.00 10.90 15.69
N ASN A 118 1.39 10.62 16.84
CA ASN A 118 2.14 10.32 18.06
C ASN A 118 2.66 8.87 18.06
N GLU A 119 3.49 8.51 19.04
CA GLU A 119 4.16 7.21 19.06
C GLU A 119 3.20 6.01 19.16
N ASP A 120 2.16 6.09 20.00
CA ASP A 120 1.13 5.04 20.07
C ASP A 120 0.39 4.89 18.75
N GLN A 121 0.09 6.02 18.09
CA GLN A 121 -0.54 6.03 16.78
C GLN A 121 0.35 5.38 15.72
N LYS A 122 1.64 5.72 15.66
CA LYS A 122 2.59 5.10 14.73
C LYS A 122 2.64 3.59 14.93
N THR A 123 2.84 3.14 16.16
CA THR A 123 2.92 1.71 16.48
C THR A 123 1.62 0.93 16.23
N SER A 124 0.48 1.63 16.22
CA SER A 124 -0.84 1.04 15.93
C SER A 124 -1.16 0.86 14.45
N ILE A 125 -0.36 1.39 13.52
CA ILE A 125 -0.66 1.31 12.08
C ILE A 125 -0.76 -0.16 11.64
N GLY A 126 -1.94 -0.55 11.18
CA GLY A 126 -2.21 -1.90 10.71
C GLY A 126 -1.63 -2.12 9.32
N GLU A 127 -2.17 -1.41 8.33
CA GLU A 127 -1.86 -1.63 6.93
C GLU A 127 -1.53 -0.34 6.18
N ILE A 128 -0.43 -0.36 5.44
CA ILE A 128 -0.09 0.67 4.47
C ILE A 128 -0.15 0.03 3.09
N HIS A 129 -0.86 0.68 2.17
CA HIS A 129 -0.93 0.27 0.78
C HIS A 129 -0.34 1.35 -0.12
N ILE A 130 0.60 0.98 -0.98
CA ILE A 130 1.24 1.90 -1.91
C ILE A 130 1.02 1.41 -3.34
N PHE A 131 0.26 2.17 -4.11
CA PHE A 131 0.26 2.07 -5.56
C PHE A 131 1.54 2.70 -6.09
N VAL A 132 2.36 1.93 -6.78
CA VAL A 132 3.75 2.31 -7.01
C VAL A 132 4.14 2.17 -8.47
N GLN A 133 4.52 3.30 -9.09
CA GLN A 133 5.24 3.25 -10.36
C GLN A 133 6.65 2.70 -10.14
N GLN A 134 7.07 1.74 -10.96
CA GLN A 134 8.35 1.08 -10.87
C GLN A 134 9.53 2.06 -10.85
N PHE A 135 9.48 3.10 -11.70
CA PHE A 135 10.49 4.17 -11.70
C PHE A 135 10.71 4.78 -10.32
N HIS A 136 9.62 5.08 -9.62
CA HIS A 136 9.68 5.69 -8.31
C HIS A 136 10.02 4.67 -7.21
N LEU A 137 9.57 3.41 -7.36
CA LEU A 137 9.95 2.30 -6.48
C LEU A 137 11.47 2.11 -6.49
N GLU A 138 12.07 1.93 -7.66
CA GLU A 138 13.51 1.71 -7.83
C GLU A 138 14.36 2.93 -7.45
N ALA A 139 13.73 4.09 -7.31
CA ALA A 139 14.36 5.33 -6.87
C ALA A 139 14.21 5.61 -5.35
N LEU A 140 13.47 4.77 -4.60
CA LEU A 140 13.31 4.95 -3.16
C LEU A 140 14.67 4.98 -2.46
N GLY A 141 14.87 5.95 -1.57
CA GLY A 141 16.13 6.15 -0.84
C GLY A 141 17.20 6.94 -1.61
N ASN A 142 17.07 7.07 -2.94
CA ASN A 142 18.08 7.73 -3.80
C ASN A 142 17.64 9.10 -4.34
N ARG A 143 16.35 9.42 -4.32
CA ARG A 143 15.83 10.71 -4.77
C ARG A 143 15.13 11.47 -3.66
N GLY A 144 15.45 12.77 -3.53
CA GLY A 144 14.90 13.62 -2.48
C GLY A 144 13.42 14.01 -2.64
N ASP A 145 12.80 13.74 -3.80
CA ASP A 145 11.38 14.03 -4.05
C ASP A 145 10.45 12.97 -3.43
N ILE A 146 10.99 11.79 -3.07
CA ILE A 146 10.26 10.72 -2.41
C ILE A 146 10.97 10.38 -1.11
N GLY A 147 10.30 10.61 0.02
CA GLY A 147 10.85 10.31 1.33
C GLY A 147 11.16 8.81 1.51
N PRO A 148 12.09 8.45 2.40
CA PRO A 148 12.37 7.04 2.71
C PRO A 148 11.12 6.35 3.27
N LEU A 149 11.10 5.02 3.23
CA LEU A 149 10.08 4.19 3.92
C LEU A 149 10.37 4.07 5.42
N ASP A 150 10.71 5.18 6.09
CA ASP A 150 10.86 5.25 7.55
C ASP A 150 9.48 5.42 8.21
N LEU A 151 8.77 4.30 8.30
CA LEU A 151 7.43 4.22 8.87
C LEU A 151 7.23 2.88 9.62
N SER A 152 6.17 2.79 10.40
CA SER A 152 5.72 1.54 11.02
C SER A 152 4.42 1.06 10.38
N ALA A 153 4.32 -0.24 10.18
CA ALA A 153 3.11 -0.92 9.73
C ALA A 153 3.23 -2.42 10.02
N LYS A 154 2.11 -3.08 10.33
CA LYS A 154 2.07 -4.55 10.43
C LYS A 154 2.04 -5.21 9.05
N ARG A 155 1.39 -4.57 8.09
CA ARG A 155 1.30 -5.01 6.70
C ARG A 155 1.71 -3.89 5.75
N LEU A 156 2.57 -4.22 4.80
CA LEU A 156 2.85 -3.40 3.64
C LEU A 156 2.29 -4.09 2.41
N HIS A 157 1.40 -3.40 1.71
CA HIS A 157 0.84 -3.82 0.45
C HIS A 157 1.42 -2.91 -0.65
N LEU A 158 1.97 -3.48 -1.71
CA LEU A 158 2.42 -2.75 -2.89
C LEU A 158 1.62 -3.20 -4.11
N THR A 159 1.18 -2.27 -4.95
CA THR A 159 0.56 -2.61 -6.24
C THR A 159 1.29 -1.92 -7.37
N LEU A 160 1.79 -2.70 -8.33
CA LEU A 160 2.28 -2.22 -9.62
C LEU A 160 1.19 -2.47 -10.66
N ARG A 161 0.47 -1.42 -11.07
CA ARG A 161 -0.57 -1.50 -12.11
C ARG A 161 0.05 -1.74 -13.49
N HIS A 162 -0.76 -2.08 -14.48
CA HIS A 162 -0.24 -2.33 -15.83
C HIS A 162 0.60 -1.16 -16.38
N SER A 163 0.22 0.09 -16.10
CA SER A 163 0.90 1.32 -16.56
C SER A 163 2.04 1.78 -15.67
N ASP A 164 2.31 1.07 -14.57
CA ASP A 164 3.31 1.44 -13.58
C ASP A 164 4.71 0.85 -13.92
N TRP A 165 4.78 -0.12 -14.83
CA TRP A 165 6.02 -0.76 -15.28
C TRP A 165 6.81 0.10 -16.26
N TRP A 166 8.14 0.03 -16.29
CA TRP A 166 8.95 0.76 -17.30
C TRP A 166 8.61 0.43 -18.76
N SER A 167 8.29 -0.83 -19.04
CA SER A 167 8.11 -1.35 -20.41
C SER A 167 6.64 -1.60 -20.72
N TRP A 168 5.73 -0.88 -20.06
CA TRP A 168 4.30 -1.11 -20.16
C TRP A 168 3.73 -0.83 -21.56
N GLU A 169 4.28 0.16 -22.28
CA GLU A 169 3.86 0.54 -23.63
C GLU A 169 4.48 -0.36 -24.72
N SER A 170 5.59 -1.02 -24.40
CA SER A 170 6.36 -1.82 -25.36
C SER A 170 5.52 -2.99 -25.89
N PRO A 171 5.60 -3.37 -27.17
CA PRO A 171 4.84 -4.51 -27.70
C PRO A 171 5.14 -5.81 -26.93
N PRO A 172 4.17 -6.75 -26.79
CA PRO A 172 4.38 -8.02 -26.08
C PRO A 172 5.56 -8.85 -26.57
N ASN A 173 5.85 -8.79 -27.87
CA ASN A 173 6.93 -9.54 -28.52
C ASN A 173 8.26 -8.76 -28.57
N SER A 174 8.33 -7.58 -27.94
CA SER A 174 9.55 -6.79 -27.90
C SER A 174 10.55 -7.34 -26.88
N SER A 175 11.83 -7.01 -27.05
CA SER A 175 12.89 -7.34 -26.08
C SER A 175 12.81 -6.51 -24.80
N ASP A 176 12.08 -5.39 -24.83
CA ASP A 176 11.82 -4.54 -23.67
C ASP A 176 10.64 -5.12 -22.87
N ARG A 177 10.94 -6.14 -22.07
CA ARG A 177 9.98 -6.93 -21.28
C ARG A 177 9.96 -6.49 -19.81
N LEU A 178 8.91 -6.90 -19.09
CA LEU A 178 8.81 -6.69 -17.63
C LEU A 178 10.03 -7.28 -16.90
N GLY A 179 10.59 -6.49 -15.99
CA GLY A 179 11.69 -6.87 -15.12
C GLY A 179 11.65 -6.00 -13.87
N ILE A 180 12.04 -6.56 -12.73
CA ILE A 180 12.13 -5.89 -11.44
C ILE A 180 13.06 -6.71 -10.54
N CYS A 181 13.80 -6.05 -9.65
CA CYS A 181 14.68 -6.70 -8.69
C CYS A 181 14.77 -5.88 -7.39
N PRO A 182 14.58 -6.47 -6.19
CA PRO A 182 14.60 -5.76 -4.92
C PRO A 182 15.90 -5.10 -4.52
N TRP A 183 17.02 -5.61 -4.99
CA TRP A 183 18.36 -5.21 -4.56
C TRP A 183 19.16 -4.52 -5.67
N ARG A 184 18.46 -3.85 -6.60
CA ARG A 184 19.05 -3.00 -7.62
C ARG A 184 18.65 -1.54 -7.40
N THR A 185 19.58 -0.63 -7.67
CA THR A 185 19.44 0.83 -7.45
C THR A 185 19.05 1.60 -8.72
N GLU A 186 19.02 0.92 -9.86
CA GLU A 186 18.69 1.49 -11.17
C GLU A 186 17.49 0.76 -11.78
N ARG A 187 16.99 1.29 -12.91
CA ARG A 187 16.00 0.59 -13.74
C ARG A 187 16.42 -0.85 -13.95
N THR A 188 15.55 -1.78 -13.56
CA THR A 188 15.77 -3.20 -13.81
C THR A 188 15.08 -3.62 -15.10
N SER A 189 15.88 -3.97 -16.11
CA SER A 189 15.39 -4.63 -17.32
C SER A 189 15.13 -6.12 -17.08
N HIS A 190 14.33 -6.74 -17.95
CA HIS A 190 14.12 -8.19 -17.95
C HIS A 190 15.43 -8.99 -17.99
N HIS A 191 16.39 -8.60 -18.83
CA HIS A 191 17.68 -9.28 -18.93
C HIS A 191 18.46 -9.23 -17.61
N GLN A 192 18.41 -8.09 -16.90
CA GLN A 192 19.02 -7.97 -15.59
C GLN A 192 18.29 -8.83 -14.55
N THR A 193 16.95 -8.86 -14.54
CA THR A 193 16.19 -9.77 -13.67
C THR A 193 16.58 -11.24 -13.88
N ILE A 194 16.76 -11.68 -15.13
CA ILE A 194 17.15 -13.07 -15.44
C ILE A 194 18.62 -13.35 -15.10
N ALA A 195 19.50 -12.34 -15.19
CA ALA A 195 20.92 -12.49 -14.86
C ALA A 195 21.18 -12.68 -13.36
N GLU A 196 20.26 -12.26 -12.49
CA GLU A 196 20.34 -12.53 -11.05
C GLU A 196 20.19 -14.06 -10.79
N PRO A 197 20.72 -14.60 -9.67
CA PRO A 197 20.49 -15.99 -9.28
C PRO A 197 19.00 -16.30 -9.13
N GLU A 198 18.52 -17.44 -9.65
CA GLU A 198 17.10 -17.82 -9.58
C GLU A 198 16.61 -17.99 -8.14
N GLN A 199 17.44 -18.59 -7.29
CA GLN A 199 17.18 -18.78 -5.87
C GLN A 199 18.35 -18.20 -5.07
N PRO A 200 18.42 -16.86 -4.91
CA PRO A 200 19.52 -16.24 -4.20
C PRO A 200 19.44 -16.59 -2.71
N ASP A 201 20.57 -17.01 -2.14
CA ASP A 201 20.66 -17.24 -0.71
C ASP A 201 20.62 -15.92 0.09
N ILE A 202 20.43 -16.03 1.41
CA ILE A 202 20.25 -14.86 2.27
C ILE A 202 21.52 -13.98 2.35
N ASN A 203 22.72 -14.55 2.18
CA ASN A 203 23.97 -13.79 2.21
C ASN A 203 24.09 -12.95 0.92
N TYR A 204 23.80 -13.56 -0.23
CA TYR A 204 23.73 -12.87 -1.52
C TYR A 204 22.80 -11.64 -1.44
N ILE A 205 21.62 -11.82 -0.84
CA ILE A 205 20.62 -10.76 -0.66
C ILE A 205 21.15 -9.68 0.30
N ARG A 206 21.67 -10.05 1.47
CA ARG A 206 22.16 -9.10 2.47
C ARG A 206 23.28 -8.20 1.95
N GLU A 207 24.15 -8.72 1.09
CA GLU A 207 25.23 -7.94 0.48
C GLU A 207 24.73 -6.87 -0.49
N ARG A 208 23.56 -7.06 -1.11
CA ARG A 208 23.05 -6.22 -2.21
C ARG A 208 21.83 -5.38 -1.82
N MET A 209 21.06 -5.83 -0.85
CA MET A 209 19.87 -5.12 -0.37
C MET A 209 20.28 -4.01 0.61
N THR A 210 20.77 -2.91 0.06
CA THR A 210 21.20 -1.73 0.82
C THR A 210 20.05 -0.72 0.98
N PRO A 211 20.15 0.29 1.86
CA PRO A 211 19.15 1.35 1.98
C PRO A 211 18.88 2.12 0.68
N GLU A 212 19.76 2.06 -0.31
CA GLU A 212 19.60 2.67 -1.63
C GLU A 212 18.74 1.81 -2.57
N THR A 213 18.38 0.59 -2.18
CA THR A 213 17.52 -0.32 -2.95
C THR A 213 16.12 -0.32 -2.39
N TRP A 214 15.11 -0.55 -3.22
CA TRP A 214 13.72 -0.55 -2.75
C TRP A 214 13.42 -1.68 -1.78
N GLY A 215 14.08 -2.84 -1.94
CA GLY A 215 14.02 -3.94 -0.99
C GLY A 215 14.63 -3.54 0.35
N GLY A 216 15.75 -2.83 0.35
CA GLY A 216 16.39 -2.36 1.58
C GLY A 216 15.60 -1.25 2.29
N GLN A 217 14.90 -0.39 1.55
CA GLN A 217 13.94 0.56 2.09
C GLN A 217 12.77 -0.14 2.78
N LEU A 218 12.20 -1.17 2.14
CA LEU A 218 11.16 -2.02 2.73
C LEU A 218 11.64 -2.69 4.02
N SER A 219 12.89 -3.17 4.03
CA SER A 219 13.51 -3.80 5.20
C SER A 219 13.62 -2.88 6.43
N GLN A 220 13.47 -1.56 6.27
CA GLN A 220 13.44 -0.59 7.37
C GLN A 220 12.05 -0.36 7.97
N VAL A 221 10.98 -0.90 7.36
CA VAL A 221 9.61 -0.72 7.88
C VAL A 221 9.49 -1.39 9.25
N LYS A 222 9.17 -0.58 10.25
CA LYS A 222 9.14 -1.00 11.66
C LYS A 222 7.90 -1.85 11.95
N GLY A 223 8.11 -3.02 12.54
CA GLY A 223 7.03 -3.92 12.94
C GLY A 223 6.35 -4.66 11.79
N LEU A 224 6.98 -4.70 10.61
CA LEU A 224 6.46 -5.39 9.43
C LEU A 224 6.37 -6.90 9.67
N GLU A 225 5.17 -7.45 9.49
CA GLU A 225 4.87 -8.87 9.66
C GLU A 225 4.47 -9.52 8.34
N VAL A 226 3.84 -8.73 7.45
CA VAL A 226 3.34 -9.21 6.17
C VAL A 226 3.68 -8.23 5.05
N LEU A 227 4.22 -8.75 3.97
CA LEU A 227 4.36 -8.04 2.70
C LEU A 227 3.43 -8.68 1.68
N GLU A 228 2.63 -7.88 1.01
CA GLU A 228 1.82 -8.27 -0.13
C GLU A 228 2.23 -7.45 -1.34
N ILE A 229 2.47 -8.10 -2.48
CA ILE A 229 2.75 -7.39 -3.74
C ILE A 229 1.79 -7.89 -4.81
N GLU A 230 1.01 -6.97 -5.36
CA GLU A 230 0.19 -7.14 -6.54
C GLU A 230 0.96 -6.69 -7.78
N PHE A 231 1.12 -7.62 -8.72
CA PHE A 231 1.66 -7.36 -10.04
C PHE A 231 0.52 -7.45 -11.05
N GLU A 232 0.18 -6.32 -11.68
CA GLU A 232 -0.83 -6.25 -12.72
C GLU A 232 -0.18 -5.96 -14.08
N THR A 233 -0.68 -6.62 -15.13
CA THR A 233 -0.30 -6.30 -16.51
C THR A 233 -1.47 -6.48 -17.49
N ASP A 234 -1.29 -6.02 -18.72
CA ASP A 234 -2.22 -6.33 -19.83
C ASP A 234 -2.19 -7.83 -20.10
N LEU A 235 -3.35 -8.45 -20.35
CA LEU A 235 -3.46 -9.89 -20.63
C LEU A 235 -2.46 -10.38 -21.69
N ASN A 236 -2.17 -9.56 -22.71
CA ASN A 236 -1.22 -9.92 -23.78
C ASN A 236 0.24 -10.02 -23.30
N LYS A 237 0.54 -9.57 -22.08
CA LYS A 237 1.86 -9.66 -21.43
C LYS A 237 1.89 -10.65 -20.28
N LYS A 238 0.87 -11.49 -20.11
CA LYS A 238 0.78 -12.48 -19.02
C LYS A 238 2.06 -13.33 -18.90
N GLU A 239 2.60 -13.84 -20.01
CA GLU A 239 3.84 -14.63 -19.99
C GLU A 239 5.05 -13.84 -19.47
N GLN A 240 5.10 -12.52 -19.67
CA GLN A 240 6.14 -11.68 -19.09
C GLN A 240 5.96 -11.54 -17.57
N LEU A 241 4.71 -11.41 -17.11
CA LEU A 241 4.38 -11.36 -15.69
C LEU A 241 4.73 -12.67 -14.99
N GLU A 242 4.46 -13.82 -15.61
CA GLU A 242 4.79 -15.14 -15.06
C GLU A 242 6.29 -15.30 -14.76
N VAL A 243 7.16 -14.71 -15.59
CA VAL A 243 8.61 -14.66 -15.32
C VAL A 243 8.90 -13.83 -14.07
N VAL A 244 8.30 -12.65 -13.93
CA VAL A 244 8.48 -11.80 -12.73
C VAL A 244 8.01 -12.54 -11.48
N VAL A 245 6.83 -13.17 -11.55
CA VAL A 245 6.24 -13.95 -10.45
C VAL A 245 7.15 -15.12 -10.07
N ALA A 246 7.69 -15.86 -11.05
CA ALA A 246 8.61 -16.97 -10.79
C ALA A 246 9.85 -16.50 -10.01
N ARG A 247 10.41 -15.35 -10.37
CA ARG A 247 11.56 -14.74 -9.66
C ARG A 247 11.17 -14.22 -8.27
N ALA A 248 10.00 -13.60 -8.15
CA ALA A 248 9.54 -13.00 -6.91
C ALA A 248 9.30 -14.03 -5.79
N LYS A 249 8.88 -15.26 -6.13
CA LYS A 249 8.73 -16.37 -5.18
C LYS A 249 9.99 -16.69 -4.38
N HIS A 250 11.16 -16.35 -4.90
CA HIS A 250 12.45 -16.59 -4.25
C HIS A 250 13.04 -15.34 -3.57
N TRP A 251 12.33 -14.22 -3.59
CA TRP A 251 12.77 -13.03 -2.85
C TRP A 251 12.63 -13.25 -1.34
N LYS A 252 13.66 -12.80 -0.62
CA LYS A 252 13.66 -12.69 0.84
C LYS A 252 13.99 -11.26 1.22
N PHE A 253 13.35 -10.75 2.27
CA PHE A 253 13.63 -9.40 2.78
C PHE A 253 14.07 -9.50 4.25
N PRO A 254 15.39 -9.41 4.53
CA PRO A 254 15.88 -9.36 5.90
C PRO A 254 15.42 -8.06 6.56
N LEU A 255 14.68 -8.15 7.66
CA LEU A 255 14.14 -7.00 8.39
C LEU A 255 15.11 -6.56 9.49
N ALA A 256 15.04 -5.28 9.87
CA ALA A 256 15.90 -4.69 10.91
C ALA A 256 15.74 -5.35 12.29
N ASN A 257 14.60 -6.00 12.57
CA ASN A 257 14.35 -6.72 13.81
C ASN A 257 14.95 -8.15 13.84
N GLY A 258 15.69 -8.55 12.80
CA GLY A 258 16.30 -9.87 12.70
C GLY A 258 15.39 -10.97 12.13
N THR A 259 14.14 -10.66 11.79
CA THR A 259 13.27 -11.59 11.04
C THR A 259 13.52 -11.48 9.53
N VAL A 260 13.01 -12.43 8.76
CA VAL A 260 13.08 -12.41 7.30
C VAL A 260 11.68 -12.61 6.74
N LEU A 261 11.24 -11.74 5.83
CA LEU A 261 10.03 -11.97 5.05
C LEU A 261 10.34 -13.00 3.97
N GLU A 262 9.66 -14.13 4.02
CA GLU A 262 9.75 -15.19 3.02
C GLU A 262 8.39 -15.49 2.40
N TRP A 263 8.40 -15.89 1.12
CA TRP A 263 7.17 -16.20 0.40
C TRP A 263 6.49 -17.40 1.07
N THR A 264 5.19 -17.26 1.33
CA THR A 264 4.44 -18.23 2.13
C THR A 264 3.85 -19.39 1.33
N GLY A 265 4.12 -19.44 0.02
CA GLY A 265 3.36 -20.28 -0.91
C GLY A 265 2.00 -19.70 -1.30
N GLN A 266 1.56 -18.60 -0.69
CA GLN A 266 0.29 -17.95 -1.03
C GLN A 266 0.44 -17.12 -2.30
N GLN A 267 -0.39 -17.46 -3.29
CA GLN A 267 -0.55 -16.75 -4.55
C GLN A 267 -2.05 -16.63 -4.84
N LYS A 268 -2.50 -15.45 -5.25
CA LYS A 268 -3.85 -15.22 -5.74
C LYS A 268 -3.77 -14.65 -7.15
N ASP A 269 -4.46 -15.27 -8.09
CA ASP A 269 -4.56 -14.78 -9.45
C ASP A 269 -6.00 -14.40 -9.74
N TYR A 270 -6.19 -13.24 -10.37
CA TYR A 270 -7.47 -12.84 -10.90
C TYR A 270 -7.29 -11.98 -12.14
N SER A 271 -8.40 -11.77 -12.85
CA SER A 271 -8.42 -10.90 -14.02
C SER A 271 -9.60 -9.96 -13.94
N TRP A 272 -9.45 -8.78 -14.52
CA TRP A 272 -10.52 -7.80 -14.57
C TRP A 272 -10.47 -7.01 -15.88
N GLU A 273 -11.59 -6.41 -16.24
CA GLU A 273 -11.73 -5.64 -17.48
C GLU A 273 -11.97 -4.16 -17.15
N GLY A 274 -11.16 -3.29 -17.74
CA GLY A 274 -11.30 -1.84 -17.62
C GLY A 274 -11.23 -1.14 -18.97
N LEU A 275 -11.29 0.18 -18.96
CA LEU A 275 -11.11 0.96 -20.18
C LEU A 275 -9.66 0.88 -20.66
N LYS A 276 -9.48 0.77 -21.98
CA LYS A 276 -8.15 0.67 -22.61
C LYS A 276 -7.37 1.97 -22.51
N TYR A 277 -8.05 3.10 -22.66
CA TYR A 277 -7.46 4.43 -22.62
C TYR A 277 -7.81 5.08 -21.30
N LEU A 278 -6.80 5.17 -20.43
CA LEU A 278 -6.91 5.80 -19.12
C LEU A 278 -6.32 7.20 -19.16
N LYS A 279 -6.85 8.08 -18.31
CA LYS A 279 -6.39 9.45 -18.13
C LYS A 279 -5.82 9.61 -16.73
N ASP A 280 -4.83 10.49 -16.60
CA ASP A 280 -4.47 11.04 -15.30
C ASP A 280 -5.61 11.92 -14.75
N ASP A 281 -5.59 12.22 -13.43
CA ASP A 281 -6.59 13.13 -12.82
C ASP A 281 -6.38 14.61 -13.23
N GLY A 282 -5.32 14.92 -13.97
CA GLY A 282 -4.94 16.27 -14.38
C GLY A 282 -5.77 16.81 -15.54
N GLN A 283 -6.23 15.92 -16.43
CA GLN A 283 -6.94 16.22 -17.69
C GLN A 283 -8.45 16.56 -17.52
N MET A 284 -8.81 17.38 -16.53
CA MET A 284 -10.22 17.72 -16.22
C MET A 284 -10.87 18.79 -17.11
N LEU A 285 -10.10 19.51 -17.93
CA LEU A 285 -10.67 20.58 -18.75
C LEU A 285 -11.50 19.97 -19.88
N ARG A 286 -12.83 19.92 -19.67
CA ARG A 286 -13.87 19.38 -20.57
C ARG A 286 -13.97 17.86 -20.59
N GLU A 287 -14.26 17.27 -19.44
CA GLU A 287 -14.60 15.86 -19.36
C GLU A 287 -15.90 15.56 -20.13
N SER A 288 -15.80 14.76 -21.18
CA SER A 288 -16.98 14.19 -21.85
C SER A 288 -17.46 12.92 -21.13
N PRO A 289 -18.74 12.53 -21.30
CA PRO A 289 -19.21 11.22 -20.89
C PRO A 289 -18.36 10.11 -21.51
N ILE A 290 -18.15 9.03 -20.75
CA ILE A 290 -17.45 7.84 -21.26
C ILE A 290 -18.34 7.20 -22.33
N SER A 291 -17.81 6.99 -23.53
CA SER A 291 -18.55 6.35 -24.62
C SER A 291 -18.94 4.92 -24.25
N ARG A 292 -20.18 4.51 -24.58
CA ARG A 292 -20.64 3.12 -24.44
C ARG A 292 -19.84 2.14 -25.32
N HIS A 293 -19.19 2.66 -26.37
CA HIS A 293 -18.34 1.90 -27.28
C HIS A 293 -16.84 2.08 -26.98
N ALA A 294 -16.50 2.59 -25.79
CA ALA A 294 -15.11 2.75 -25.40
C ALA A 294 -14.41 1.37 -25.41
N LEU A 295 -13.21 1.33 -26.01
CA LEU A 295 -12.42 0.12 -26.05
C LEU A 295 -12.04 -0.31 -24.63
N LYS A 296 -12.11 -1.61 -24.41
CA LYS A 296 -11.75 -2.23 -23.14
C LYS A 296 -10.41 -2.96 -23.25
N ARG A 297 -9.81 -3.19 -22.10
CA ARG A 297 -8.57 -3.94 -21.92
C ARG A 297 -8.77 -4.89 -20.75
N LYS A 298 -8.34 -6.13 -20.92
CA LYS A 298 -8.31 -7.12 -19.86
C LYS A 298 -6.94 -7.10 -19.18
N TYR A 299 -6.96 -7.09 -17.87
CA TYR A 299 -5.79 -7.08 -17.01
C TYR A 299 -5.70 -8.42 -16.27
N GLU A 300 -4.48 -8.92 -16.12
CA GLU A 300 -4.16 -10.07 -15.26
C GLU A 300 -3.41 -9.54 -14.04
N VAL A 301 -3.79 -10.03 -12.86
CA VAL A 301 -3.19 -9.63 -11.59
C VAL A 301 -2.75 -10.89 -10.85
N THR A 302 -1.50 -10.89 -10.40
CA THR A 302 -0.97 -11.90 -9.48
C THR A 302 -0.53 -11.22 -8.19
N THR A 303 -1.08 -11.69 -7.08
CA THR A 303 -0.72 -11.27 -5.72
C THR A 303 0.13 -12.33 -5.06
N LEU A 304 1.29 -11.95 -4.53
CA LEU A 304 2.15 -12.80 -3.71
C LEU A 304 2.22 -12.27 -2.27
N THR A 305 2.30 -13.18 -1.30
CA THR A 305 2.38 -12.83 0.13
C THR A 305 3.62 -13.41 0.79
N TRP A 306 4.40 -12.56 1.44
CA TRP A 306 5.53 -12.90 2.29
C TRP A 306 5.19 -12.65 3.76
N LYS A 307 5.65 -13.51 4.67
CA LYS A 307 5.46 -13.37 6.11
C LYS A 307 6.79 -13.40 6.84
N ALA A 308 6.88 -12.62 7.91
CA ALA A 308 8.07 -12.51 8.72
C ALA A 308 8.26 -13.81 9.52
N LEU A 309 9.43 -14.43 9.36
CA LEU A 309 9.85 -15.62 10.09
C LEU A 309 11.07 -15.31 10.94
N PRO A 310 11.22 -15.91 12.14
CA PRO A 310 12.47 -15.83 12.89
C PRO A 310 13.64 -16.36 12.07
N ALA A 311 14.78 -15.66 12.07
CA ALA A 311 15.97 -16.09 11.32
C ALA A 311 16.54 -17.45 11.75
N THR A 312 16.13 -17.99 12.90
CA THR A 312 16.52 -19.32 13.40
C THR A 312 15.95 -20.50 12.60
N HIS A 313 15.05 -20.26 11.64
CA HIS A 313 14.61 -21.29 10.68
C HIS A 313 15.53 -21.44 9.46
N LEU A 314 16.67 -20.74 9.39
CA LEU A 314 17.60 -20.79 8.25
C LEU A 314 18.65 -21.91 8.32
N VAL A 315 18.45 -22.91 9.18
CA VAL A 315 19.24 -24.15 9.18
C VAL A 315 18.29 -25.33 9.03
N MET A 316 18.02 -25.71 7.79
CA MET A 316 17.90 -27.10 7.29
C MET A 316 17.64 -27.07 5.79
#